data_AF-M7T3U2-F1
#
_entry.id   AF-M7T3U2-F1
#
_cell.length_a   1.000
_cell.length_b   1.000
_cell.length_c   1.000
_cell.angle_alpha   90.00
_cell.angle_beta   90.00
_cell.angle_gamma   90.00
#
_symmetry.space_group_name_H-M   'P 1'
#
loop_
_entity.id
_entity.type
_entity.pdbx_description
1 polymer ?
#
loop_
_entity_poly.entity_id
_entity_poly.type
_entity_poly.pdbx_seq_one_letter_code
_entity_poly.pdbx_strand_id
1 'polypeptide(L)'
;MAGIPNHALYAGSKAAVEGFARSFAVDGGPRRITCNAIAPGGVQTDMFDANSWHYVPGGSAGMPLDTIKDGLKKMCPLGRVGVPADIGKVVCLLVSEEGEWINGS
;
A
#
# COMPACT_ATOMS: atom_id res chain seq x y z
N MET A 1 0.23 -8.74 12.95
CA MET A 1 1.29 -8.59 11.93
C MET A 1 2.53 -8.08 12.65
N ALA A 2 3.69 -8.72 12.51
CA ALA A 2 4.93 -8.21 13.09
C ALA A 2 5.42 -6.98 12.27
N GLY A 3 6.00 -5.98 12.94
CA GLY A 3 6.56 -4.81 12.25
C GLY A 3 7.82 -5.15 11.45
N ILE A 4 8.17 -4.29 10.49
CA ILE A 4 9.42 -4.42 9.71
C ILE A 4 10.54 -3.67 10.46
N PRO A 5 11.72 -4.29 10.69
CA PRO A 5 12.88 -3.60 11.26
C PRO A 5 13.24 -2.33 10.48
N ASN A 6 13.72 -1.29 11.18
CA ASN A 6 14.10 0.01 10.60
C ASN A 6 12.98 0.77 9.87
N HIS A 7 11.70 0.43 10.10
CA HIS A 7 10.56 1.09 9.46
C HIS A 7 9.67 1.90 10.43
N ALA A 8 10.08 2.12 11.69
CA ALA A 8 9.21 2.78 12.68
C ALA A 8 8.70 4.17 12.22
N LEU A 9 9.60 5.02 11.68
CA LEU A 9 9.22 6.34 11.15
C LEU A 9 8.30 6.22 9.92
N TYR A 10 8.62 5.31 9.01
CA TYR A 10 7.79 5.05 7.84
C TYR A 10 6.40 4.56 8.23
N ALA A 11 6.30 3.54 9.08
CA ALA A 11 5.06 2.97 9.58
C ALA A 11 4.22 4.02 10.32
N GLY A 12 4.84 4.83 11.19
CA GLY A 12 4.16 5.94 11.85
C GLY A 12 3.59 6.97 10.87
N SER A 13 4.39 7.36 9.87
CA SER A 13 3.94 8.30 8.84
C SER A 13 2.77 7.75 8.02
N LYS A 14 2.73 6.44 7.72
CA LYS A 14 1.64 5.82 6.96
C LYS A 14 0.38 5.61 7.80
N ALA A 15 0.51 5.26 9.08
CA ALA A 15 -0.62 5.21 10.00
C ALA A 15 -1.29 6.60 10.16
N ALA A 16 -0.50 7.68 10.13
CA ALA A 16 -1.03 9.04 10.16
C ALA A 16 -1.91 9.38 8.94
N VAL A 17 -1.60 8.84 7.77
CA VAL A 17 -2.41 9.04 6.54
C VAL A 17 -3.82 8.46 6.71
N GLU A 18 -3.96 7.30 7.34
CA GLU A 18 -5.29 6.71 7.60
C GLU A 18 -6.12 7.57 8.56
N GLY A 19 -5.47 8.12 9.61
CA GLY A 19 -6.10 9.06 10.53
C GLY A 19 -6.56 10.33 9.82
N PHE A 20 -5.70 10.88 8.95
CA PHE A 20 -6.03 12.03 8.12
C PHE A 20 -7.22 11.77 7.20
N ALA A 21 -7.25 10.64 6.48
CA ALA A 21 -8.35 10.31 5.58
C ALA A 21 -9.70 10.27 6.30
N ARG A 22 -9.76 9.63 7.48
CA ARG A 22 -10.96 9.60 8.34
C ARG A 22 -11.43 10.99 8.77
N SER A 23 -10.52 11.84 9.22
CA SER A 23 -10.87 13.19 9.68
C SER A 23 -11.30 14.08 8.51
N PHE A 24 -10.53 14.08 7.42
CA PHE A 24 -10.81 14.93 6.27
C PHE A 24 -12.09 14.53 5.53
N ALA A 25 -12.46 13.24 5.55
CA ALA A 25 -13.75 12.77 5.04
C ALA A 25 -14.94 13.49 5.70
N VAL A 26 -14.86 13.78 7.01
CA VAL A 26 -15.88 14.53 7.74
C VAL A 26 -15.88 16.01 7.32
N ASP A 27 -14.71 16.62 7.24
CA ASP A 27 -14.56 18.03 6.85
C ASP A 27 -15.01 18.29 5.39
N GLY A 28 -14.75 17.32 4.50
CA GLY A 28 -15.08 17.37 3.08
C GLY A 28 -16.54 17.01 2.75
N GLY A 29 -17.21 16.25 3.62
CA GLY A 29 -18.57 15.75 3.42
C GLY A 29 -19.60 16.82 3.03
N PRO A 30 -19.68 17.99 3.71
CA PRO A 30 -20.61 19.08 3.35
C PRO A 30 -20.41 19.62 1.92
N ARG A 31 -19.25 19.39 1.31
CA ARG A 31 -18.91 19.80 -0.06
C ARG A 31 -18.99 18.65 -1.07
N ARG A 32 -19.51 17.48 -0.65
CA ARG A 32 -19.55 16.24 -1.44
C ARG A 32 -18.16 15.77 -1.90
N ILE A 33 -17.16 15.91 -1.03
CA ILE A 33 -15.80 15.43 -1.27
C ILE A 33 -15.58 14.17 -0.41
N THR A 34 -15.17 13.07 -1.06
CA THR A 34 -14.72 11.84 -0.38
C THR A 34 -13.20 11.85 -0.18
N CYS A 35 -12.71 11.16 0.85
CA CYS A 35 -11.28 10.99 1.11
C CYS A 35 -11.01 9.58 1.63
N ASN A 36 -10.15 8.86 0.92
CA ASN A 36 -9.81 7.46 1.23
C ASN A 36 -8.31 7.26 1.12
N ALA A 37 -7.76 6.33 1.91
CA ALA A 37 -6.38 5.89 1.85
C ALA A 37 -6.29 4.49 1.23
N ILE A 38 -5.31 4.29 0.36
CA ILE A 38 -4.97 2.96 -0.15
C ILE A 38 -3.69 2.52 0.56
N ALA A 39 -3.67 1.29 1.09
CA ALA A 39 -2.51 0.68 1.71
C ALA A 39 -1.97 -0.49 0.85
N PRO A 40 -1.14 -0.21 -0.17
CA PRO A 40 -0.54 -1.26 -0.99
C PRO A 40 0.42 -2.15 -0.19
N GLY A 41 0.42 -3.44 -0.52
CA GLY A 41 1.51 -4.35 -0.17
C GLY A 41 2.70 -4.21 -1.12
N GLY A 42 3.47 -5.28 -1.32
CA GLY A 42 4.54 -5.30 -2.34
C GLY A 42 3.97 -5.17 -3.75
N VAL A 43 4.30 -4.09 -4.46
CA VAL A 43 3.89 -3.82 -5.84
C VAL A 43 5.12 -3.67 -6.73
N GLN A 44 5.19 -4.42 -7.82
CA GLN A 44 6.33 -4.45 -8.73
C GLN A 44 6.44 -3.13 -9.50
N THR A 45 7.28 -2.25 -8.97
CA THR A 45 7.65 -0.92 -9.48
C THR A 45 9.17 -0.81 -9.47
N ASP A 46 9.73 0.23 -10.08
CA ASP A 46 11.17 0.48 -10.03
C ASP A 46 11.67 0.63 -8.57
N MET A 47 10.86 1.23 -7.68
CA MET A 47 11.17 1.32 -6.25
C MET A 47 11.22 -0.07 -5.59
N PHE A 48 10.31 -0.96 -5.97
CA PHE A 48 10.32 -2.34 -5.48
C PHE A 48 11.58 -3.06 -5.93
N ASP A 49 11.95 -2.97 -7.20
CA ASP A 49 13.15 -3.64 -7.71
C ASP A 49 14.41 -3.14 -7.00
N ALA A 50 14.47 -1.85 -6.63
CA ALA A 50 15.60 -1.26 -5.92
C ALA A 50 15.61 -1.52 -4.39
N ASN A 51 14.46 -1.64 -3.72
CA ASN A 51 14.37 -1.56 -2.26
C ASN A 51 13.62 -2.72 -1.59
N SER A 52 13.00 -3.63 -2.34
CA SER A 52 12.19 -4.72 -1.79
C SER A 52 12.99 -5.69 -0.90
N TRP A 53 14.31 -5.76 -1.07
CA TRP A 53 15.20 -6.54 -0.22
C TRP A 53 15.17 -6.10 1.26
N HIS A 54 14.77 -4.86 1.57
CA HIS A 54 14.58 -4.41 2.97
C HIS A 54 13.41 -5.09 3.68
N TYR A 55 12.50 -5.72 2.93
CA TYR A 55 11.25 -6.28 3.44
C TYR A 55 11.28 -7.82 3.55
N VAL A 56 12.41 -8.45 3.25
CA VAL A 56 12.59 -9.90 3.37
C VAL A 56 13.63 -10.24 4.44
N PRO A 57 13.40 -11.26 5.28
CA PRO A 57 14.40 -11.71 6.25
C PRO A 57 15.72 -12.09 5.56
N GLY A 58 16.84 -11.49 6.01
CA GLY A 58 18.16 -11.73 5.42
C GLY A 58 18.37 -11.11 4.02
N GLY A 59 17.50 -10.21 3.59
CA GLY A 59 17.64 -9.51 2.31
C GLY A 59 18.89 -8.65 2.23
N SER A 60 19.48 -8.59 1.04
CA SER A 60 20.61 -7.71 0.72
C SER A 60 20.44 -7.17 -0.71
N ALA A 61 21.08 -6.05 -1.01
CA ALA A 61 20.97 -5.40 -2.31
C ALA A 61 21.43 -6.27 -3.50
N GLY A 62 22.27 -7.28 -3.26
CA GLY A 62 22.72 -8.23 -4.29
C GLY A 62 21.86 -9.48 -4.45
N MET A 63 20.78 -9.61 -3.66
CA MET A 63 19.90 -10.78 -3.73
C MET A 63 19.13 -10.80 -5.06
N PRO A 64 19.04 -11.96 -5.75
CA PRO A 64 18.27 -12.06 -6.98
C PRO A 64 16.81 -11.64 -6.78
N LEU A 65 16.29 -10.80 -7.67
CA LEU A 65 14.95 -10.24 -7.56
C LEU A 65 13.86 -11.34 -7.52
N ASP A 66 14.07 -12.44 -8.23
CA ASP A 66 13.14 -13.59 -8.21
C ASP A 66 13.07 -14.25 -6.83
N THR A 67 14.20 -14.34 -6.11
CA THR A 67 14.23 -14.84 -4.73
C THR A 67 13.46 -13.91 -3.79
N ILE A 68 13.60 -12.58 -3.97
CA ILE A 68 12.85 -11.60 -3.18
C ILE A 68 11.35 -11.73 -3.47
N LYS A 69 10.96 -11.78 -4.74
CA LYS A 69 9.56 -11.95 -5.16
C LYS A 69 8.96 -13.25 -4.63
N ASP A 70 9.72 -14.35 -4.64
CA ASP A 70 9.29 -15.63 -4.09
C ASP A 70 9.08 -15.60 -2.57
N GLY A 71 9.88 -14.82 -1.84
CA GLY A 71 9.66 -14.56 -0.42
C GLY A 71 8.41 -13.72 -0.18
N LEU A 72 8.29 -12.59 -0.89
CA LEU A 72 7.19 -11.64 -0.72
C LEU A 72 5.83 -12.22 -1.14
N LYS A 73 5.78 -13.02 -2.22
CA LYS A 73 4.52 -13.64 -2.67
C LYS A 73 3.96 -14.65 -1.67
N LYS A 74 4.81 -15.29 -0.86
CA LYS A 74 4.38 -16.18 0.24
C LYS A 74 3.71 -15.42 1.38
N MET A 75 4.00 -14.14 1.53
CA MET A 75 3.32 -13.27 2.51
C MET A 75 2.00 -12.71 1.97
N CYS A 76 1.75 -12.80 0.66
CA CYS A 76 0.49 -12.42 0.05
C CYS A 76 -0.44 -13.65 -0.04
N PRO A 77 -1.65 -13.61 0.55
CA PRO A 77 -2.61 -14.71 0.42
C PRO A 77 -3.01 -15.05 -1.01
N LEU A 78 -2.85 -14.11 -1.97
CA LEU A 78 -3.12 -14.33 -3.39
C LEU A 78 -1.93 -14.99 -4.13
N GLY A 79 -0.84 -15.31 -3.43
CA GLY A 79 0.29 -16.06 -3.99
C GLY A 79 1.13 -15.30 -5.04
N ARG A 80 0.96 -13.97 -5.15
CA ARG A 80 1.68 -13.11 -6.10
C ARG A 80 2.01 -11.75 -5.51
N VAL A 81 3.00 -11.08 -6.11
CA VAL A 81 3.24 -9.65 -5.89
C VAL A 81 2.19 -8.85 -6.68
N GLY A 82 1.81 -7.68 -6.16
CA GLY A 82 0.93 -6.76 -6.87
C GLY A 82 1.62 -6.14 -8.09
N VAL A 83 0.84 -5.71 -9.07
CA VAL A 83 1.32 -4.88 -10.18
C VAL A 83 0.63 -3.51 -10.15
N PRO A 84 1.18 -2.46 -10.78
CA PRO A 84 0.58 -1.12 -10.75
C PRO A 84 -0.90 -1.10 -11.17
N ALA A 85 -1.29 -1.95 -12.12
CA ALA A 85 -2.68 -2.07 -12.57
C ALA A 85 -3.64 -2.58 -11.48
N ASP A 86 -3.17 -3.33 -10.47
CA ASP A 86 -4.02 -3.74 -9.34
C ASP A 86 -4.41 -2.52 -8.49
N ILE A 87 -3.47 -1.62 -8.24
CA ILE A 87 -3.72 -0.37 -7.50
C ILE A 87 -4.57 0.58 -8.34
N GLY A 88 -4.26 0.68 -9.65
CA GLY A 88 -5.02 1.52 -10.58
C GLY A 88 -6.51 1.19 -10.61
N LYS A 89 -6.88 -0.09 -10.58
CA LYS A 89 -8.30 -0.52 -10.51
C LYS A 89 -9.00 -0.04 -9.25
N VAL A 90 -8.32 -0.08 -8.10
CA VAL A 90 -8.88 0.42 -6.82
C VAL A 90 -9.03 1.94 -6.87
N VAL A 91 -8.03 2.65 -7.40
CA VAL A 91 -8.13 4.10 -7.60
C VAL A 91 -9.32 4.44 -8.49
N CYS A 92 -9.47 3.77 -9.63
CA CYS A 92 -10.59 3.97 -10.54
C CYS A 92 -11.95 3.77 -9.84
N LEU A 93 -12.10 2.72 -9.00
CA LEU A 93 -13.30 2.52 -8.21
C LEU A 93 -13.57 3.69 -7.25
N LEU A 94 -12.56 4.10 -6.48
CA LEU A 94 -12.72 5.14 -5.45
C LEU A 94 -13.04 6.53 -6.02
N VAL A 95 -12.59 6.84 -7.23
CA VAL A 95 -12.86 8.14 -7.89
C VAL A 95 -14.07 8.11 -8.82
N SER A 96 -14.67 6.94 -9.03
CA SER A 96 -15.87 6.77 -9.85
C SER A 96 -17.15 7.10 -9.09
N GLU A 97 -18.26 7.22 -9.81
CA GLU A 97 -19.60 7.41 -9.20
C GLU A 97 -19.99 6.20 -8.34
N GLU A 98 -19.60 4.98 -8.74
CA GLU A 98 -19.82 3.76 -7.98
C GLU A 98 -19.13 3.76 -6.62
N GLY A 99 -18.09 4.59 -6.46
CA GLY A 99 -17.35 4.78 -5.21
C GLY A 99 -17.94 5.83 -4.28
N GLU A 100 -19.06 6.50 -4.61
CA GLU A 100 -19.53 7.69 -3.88
C GLU A 100 -19.82 7.45 -2.38
N TRP A 101 -20.10 6.19 -2.00
CA TRP A 101 -20.38 5.80 -0.62
C TRP A 101 -19.16 5.25 0.14
N ILE A 102 -18.01 5.18 -0.51
CA ILE A 102 -16.74 4.80 0.12
C ILE A 102 -16.03 6.08 0.56
N ASN A 103 -16.02 6.34 1.87
CA ASN A 103 -15.47 7.57 2.42
C ASN A 103 -14.85 7.35 3.80
N GLY A 104 -13.64 7.89 4.02
CA GLY A 104 -12.90 7.77 5.27
C GLY A 104 -12.31 6.37 5.51
N SER A 105 -12.14 5.55 4.46
CA SER A 105 -11.53 4.21 4.58
C SER A 105 -10.01 4.24 4.51
#